data_AF-A0A0M2H0P5-F1
#
_entry.id   AF-A0A0M2H0P5-F1
#
_cell.length_a   1.000
_cell.length_b   1.000
_cell.length_c   1.000
_cell.angle_alpha   90.00
_cell.angle_beta   90.00
_cell.angle_gamma   90.00
#
_symmetry.space_group_name_H-M   'P 1'
#
loop_
_entity.id
_entity.type
_entity.pdbx_description
1 polymer ?
#
loop_
_entity_poly.entity_id
_entity_poly.type
_entity_poly.pdbx_seq_one_letter_code
_entity_poly.pdbx_strand_id
1 'polypeptide(L)'
;MSAPYVSIKRLVDNSLAAMLAAVEVYNKPQMTYRDEVTVMLIVNAWELALKATLRQKNRSIFYPKKRGERYRSIAIDDALGRVTASKLWPADIDGPAVVANVKALTGYRDRAIHLYNAQGLGAVIYPFLQQNILNYRDFMVAKFKKDLADSMTWQLLPLGATAPADAVQFMKVDKNATMVAEVEDFITELRHLMDVAQAAGGDMGRVATVYDIHMQSQKKMSSADLVVAVSPTADGQIAIRKTDPNQTHPYSATKLLEKVNEKRTGRKLTSRDHQALCWQDQLRENPKYAWKHTIGASHSWSGETVAYMVSLSDEQYDSARKGYSASLRGVAK
;
A
#
# COMPACT_ATOMS: atom_id res chain seq x y z
N MET A 1 -16.11 -33.66 29.86
CA MET A 1 -14.84 -33.45 29.13
C MET A 1 -14.58 -31.96 29.05
N SER A 2 -13.48 -31.50 29.64
CA SER A 2 -12.99 -30.13 29.52
C SER A 2 -12.48 -29.84 28.10
N ALA A 3 -12.38 -28.55 27.75
CA ALA A 3 -11.80 -28.12 26.47
C ALA A 3 -10.32 -28.56 26.38
N PRO A 4 -9.82 -28.91 25.19
CA PRO A 4 -8.43 -29.30 25.01
C PRO A 4 -7.49 -28.15 25.41
N TYR A 5 -6.33 -28.49 25.98
CA TYR A 5 -5.31 -27.51 26.33
C TYR A 5 -4.71 -26.89 25.07
N VAL A 6 -4.60 -25.56 25.06
CA VAL A 6 -4.01 -24.80 23.95
C VAL A 6 -2.97 -23.83 24.48
N SER A 7 -1.74 -24.00 24.01
CA SER A 7 -0.59 -23.14 24.35
C SER A 7 -0.57 -21.89 23.46
N ILE A 8 -0.50 -20.71 24.09
CA ILE A 8 -0.37 -19.42 23.38
C ILE A 8 0.91 -19.40 22.54
N LYS A 9 2.04 -19.85 23.11
CA LYS A 9 3.33 -19.89 22.42
C LYS A 9 3.25 -20.73 21.14
N ARG A 10 2.65 -21.93 21.22
CA ARG A 10 2.50 -22.81 20.04
C ARG A 10 1.59 -22.21 18.97
N LEU A 11 0.52 -21.50 19.35
CA LEU A 11 -0.33 -20.81 18.37
C LEU A 11 0.43 -19.71 17.63
N VAL A 12 1.23 -18.92 18.36
CA VAL A 12 2.07 -17.86 17.78
C VAL A 12 3.14 -18.44 16.87
N ASP A 13 3.83 -19.49 17.31
CA ASP A 13 4.89 -20.15 16.53
C ASP A 13 4.33 -20.76 15.24
N ASN A 14 3.18 -21.44 15.32
CA ASN A 14 2.50 -22.00 14.14
C ASN A 14 1.95 -20.92 13.22
N SER A 15 1.49 -19.79 13.77
CA SER A 15 1.03 -18.64 13.00
C SER A 15 2.18 -18.07 12.16
N LEU A 16 3.35 -17.86 12.77
CA LEU A 16 4.54 -17.39 12.07
C LEU A 16 5.00 -18.37 11.00
N ALA A 17 5.08 -19.66 11.35
CA ALA A 17 5.46 -20.70 10.40
C ALA A 17 4.51 -20.76 9.19
N ALA A 18 3.21 -20.60 9.40
CA ALA A 18 2.23 -20.56 8.31
C ALA A 18 2.42 -19.32 7.42
N MET A 19 2.70 -18.15 8.00
CA MET A 19 2.96 -16.94 7.22
C MET A 19 4.25 -17.07 6.40
N LEU A 20 5.33 -17.58 7.00
CA LEU A 20 6.60 -17.81 6.30
C LEU A 20 6.43 -18.79 5.14
N ALA A 21 5.76 -19.91 5.37
CA ALA A 21 5.44 -20.87 4.33
C ALA A 21 4.62 -20.24 3.19
N ALA A 22 3.71 -19.31 3.50
CA ALA A 22 2.95 -18.60 2.47
C ALA A 22 3.86 -17.77 1.57
N VAL A 23 4.78 -17.01 2.14
CA VAL A 23 5.72 -16.18 1.37
C VAL A 23 6.69 -17.05 0.56
N GLU A 24 7.15 -18.17 1.10
CA GLU A 24 7.98 -19.13 0.37
C GLU A 24 7.25 -19.75 -0.82
N VAL A 25 6.00 -20.19 -0.61
CA VAL A 25 5.14 -20.74 -1.67
C VAL A 25 4.91 -19.70 -2.76
N TYR A 26 4.59 -18.46 -2.38
CA TYR A 26 4.36 -17.36 -3.31
C TYR A 26 5.59 -17.06 -4.18
N ASN A 27 6.79 -17.26 -3.65
CA ASN A 27 8.03 -17.02 -4.40
C ASN A 27 8.49 -18.22 -5.24
N LYS A 28 7.77 -19.36 -5.24
CA LYS A 28 8.11 -20.48 -6.13
C LYS A 28 7.79 -20.12 -7.59
N PRO A 29 8.74 -20.28 -8.54
CA PRO A 29 8.56 -19.87 -9.93
C PRO A 29 7.66 -20.81 -10.74
N GLN A 30 7.58 -22.09 -10.37
CA GLN A 30 6.80 -23.11 -11.08
C GLN A 30 5.82 -23.77 -10.12
N MET A 31 4.67 -23.12 -9.92
CA MET A 31 3.55 -23.67 -9.14
C MET A 31 2.22 -23.13 -9.67
N THR A 32 1.42 -23.98 -10.31
CA THR A 32 0.15 -23.58 -10.94
C THR A 32 -0.93 -23.21 -9.91
N TYR A 33 -0.87 -23.80 -8.71
CA TYR A 33 -1.85 -23.59 -7.62
C TYR A 33 -1.27 -22.70 -6.49
N ARG A 34 -0.42 -21.73 -6.88
CA ARG A 34 0.40 -20.95 -5.96
C ARG A 34 -0.42 -19.95 -5.15
N ASP A 35 -1.28 -19.20 -5.83
CA ASP A 35 -2.01 -18.09 -5.23
C ASP A 35 -3.03 -18.62 -4.22
N GLU A 36 -3.68 -19.74 -4.55
CA GLU A 36 -4.65 -20.42 -3.69
C GLU A 36 -4.00 -20.93 -2.42
N VAL A 37 -2.88 -21.66 -2.54
CA VAL A 37 -2.14 -22.18 -1.36
C VAL A 37 -1.59 -21.04 -0.52
N THR A 38 -1.06 -19.99 -1.15
CA THR A 38 -0.56 -18.80 -0.45
C THR A 38 -1.65 -18.16 0.40
N VAL A 39 -2.84 -17.94 -0.17
CA VAL A 39 -3.97 -17.34 0.55
C VAL A 39 -4.45 -18.25 1.69
N MET A 40 -4.55 -19.56 1.47
CA MET A 40 -4.92 -20.51 2.53
C MET A 40 -3.97 -20.42 3.73
N LEU A 41 -2.66 -20.37 3.48
CA LEU A 41 -1.64 -20.26 4.51
C LEU A 41 -1.71 -18.91 5.25
N ILE A 42 -1.92 -17.81 4.52
CA ILE A 42 -2.10 -16.47 5.10
C ILE A 42 -3.31 -16.41 6.02
N VAL A 43 -4.47 -16.91 5.57
CA VAL A 43 -5.70 -16.88 6.37
C VAL A 43 -5.55 -17.75 7.62
N ASN A 44 -4.88 -18.90 7.51
CA ASN A 44 -4.55 -19.74 8.67
C ASN A 44 -3.59 -19.02 9.64
N ALA A 45 -2.57 -18.32 9.14
CA ALA A 45 -1.66 -17.55 9.97
C ALA A 45 -2.41 -16.51 10.80
N TRP A 46 -3.31 -15.74 10.19
CA TRP A 46 -4.18 -14.79 10.89
C TRP A 46 -5.11 -15.46 11.90
N GLU A 47 -5.75 -16.57 11.54
CA GLU A 47 -6.65 -17.28 12.43
C GLU A 47 -5.92 -17.72 13.72
N LEU A 48 -4.71 -18.26 13.59
CA LEU A 48 -3.90 -18.67 14.73
C LEU A 48 -3.42 -17.47 15.57
N ALA A 49 -3.02 -16.36 14.95
CA ALA A 49 -2.61 -15.14 15.64
C ALA A 49 -3.76 -14.50 16.46
N LEU A 50 -4.96 -14.44 15.88
CA LEU A 50 -6.15 -13.91 16.54
C LEU A 50 -6.60 -14.82 17.68
N LYS A 51 -6.57 -16.15 17.49
CA LYS A 51 -6.81 -17.12 18.56
C LYS A 51 -5.81 -16.96 19.72
N ALA A 52 -4.52 -16.77 19.41
CA ALA A 52 -3.51 -16.51 20.43
C ALA A 52 -3.81 -15.22 21.21
N THR A 53 -4.25 -14.16 20.52
CA THR A 53 -4.63 -12.87 21.12
C THR A 53 -5.83 -13.01 22.06
N LEU A 54 -6.87 -13.74 21.65
CA LEU A 54 -8.02 -14.04 22.50
C LEU A 54 -7.60 -14.84 23.74
N ARG A 55 -6.71 -15.82 23.55
CA ARG A 55 -6.24 -16.68 24.63
C ARG A 55 -5.37 -15.94 25.65
N GLN A 56 -4.53 -14.99 25.22
CA GLN A 56 -3.78 -14.09 26.14
C GLN A 56 -4.69 -13.31 27.08
N LYS A 57 -5.94 -13.04 26.67
CA LYS A 57 -6.95 -12.34 27.47
C LYS A 57 -7.95 -13.31 28.12
N ASN A 58 -7.57 -14.58 28.27
CA ASN A 58 -8.39 -15.64 28.86
C ASN A 58 -9.76 -15.83 28.19
N ARG A 59 -9.91 -15.46 26.92
CA ARG A 59 -11.14 -15.67 26.15
C ARG A 59 -11.14 -17.06 25.51
N SER A 60 -12.34 -17.64 25.36
CA SER A 60 -12.51 -18.93 24.70
C SER A 60 -12.29 -18.82 23.19
N ILE A 61 -11.51 -19.75 22.65
CA ILE A 61 -11.27 -19.94 21.21
C ILE A 61 -12.05 -21.13 20.63
N PHE A 62 -12.97 -21.70 21.40
CA PHE A 62 -13.84 -22.80 21.00
C PHE A 62 -15.30 -22.36 20.95
N TYR A 63 -16.06 -22.98 20.06
CA TYR A 63 -17.52 -22.92 20.13
C TYR A 63 -18.02 -23.70 21.35
N PRO A 64 -19.23 -23.37 21.85
CA PRO A 64 -19.89 -24.19 22.86
C PRO A 64 -19.96 -25.65 22.44
N LYS A 65 -19.61 -26.56 23.34
CA LYS A 65 -19.55 -27.99 23.02
C LYS A 65 -20.96 -28.54 22.78
N LYS A 66 -21.19 -29.12 21.60
CA LYS A 66 -22.38 -29.93 21.33
C LYS A 66 -22.20 -31.36 21.86
N ARG A 67 -23.26 -31.94 22.42
CA ARG A 67 -23.22 -33.30 22.97
C ARG A 67 -22.87 -34.30 21.86
N GLY A 68 -21.94 -35.22 22.15
CA GLY A 68 -21.49 -36.23 21.18
C GLY A 68 -20.48 -35.74 20.14
N GLU A 69 -20.21 -34.43 20.04
CA GLU A 69 -19.25 -33.89 19.07
C GLU A 69 -17.89 -33.54 19.69
N ARG A 70 -16.85 -33.54 18.82
CA ARG A 70 -15.53 -33.00 19.15
C ARG A 70 -15.60 -31.48 19.35
N TYR A 71 -14.69 -30.94 20.17
CA TYR A 71 -14.54 -29.50 20.29
C TYR A 71 -14.17 -28.89 18.94
N ARG A 72 -14.89 -27.83 18.55
CA ARG A 72 -14.62 -27.06 17.33
C ARG A 72 -14.01 -25.72 17.72
N SER A 73 -12.83 -25.40 17.20
CA SER A 73 -12.26 -24.05 17.36
C SER A 73 -13.02 -23.06 16.48
N ILE A 74 -13.00 -21.80 16.88
CA ILE A 74 -13.58 -20.72 16.07
C ILE A 74 -12.88 -20.58 14.72
N ALA A 75 -13.62 -20.17 13.69
CA ALA A 75 -13.06 -19.83 12.38
C ALA A 75 -12.53 -18.38 12.35
N ILE A 76 -11.83 -18.01 11.28
CA ILE A 76 -11.27 -16.67 11.06
C ILE A 76 -12.27 -15.54 11.27
N ASP A 77 -13.49 -15.62 10.72
CA ASP A 77 -14.48 -14.53 10.84
C ASP A 77 -14.93 -14.31 12.27
N ASP A 78 -15.16 -15.40 13.01
CA ASP A 78 -15.50 -15.33 14.43
C ASP A 78 -14.31 -14.84 15.26
N ALA A 79 -13.08 -15.19 14.88
CA ALA A 79 -11.87 -14.69 15.55
C ALA A 79 -11.72 -13.17 15.35
N LEU A 80 -11.87 -12.68 14.11
CA LEU A 80 -11.87 -11.25 13.78
C LEU A 80 -12.98 -10.51 14.55
N GLY A 81 -14.21 -11.01 14.48
CA GLY A 81 -15.36 -10.43 15.17
C GLY A 81 -15.15 -10.34 16.68
N ARG A 82 -14.64 -11.41 17.31
CA ARG A 82 -14.36 -11.42 18.75
C ARG A 82 -13.22 -10.47 19.14
N VAL A 83 -12.15 -10.38 18.35
CA VAL A 83 -11.03 -9.46 18.60
C VAL A 83 -11.49 -8.01 18.50
N THR A 84 -12.25 -7.67 17.47
CA THR A 84 -12.83 -6.33 17.27
C THR A 84 -13.81 -5.95 18.38
N ALA A 85 -14.80 -6.81 18.67
CA ALA A 85 -15.78 -6.56 19.73
C ALA A 85 -15.13 -6.42 21.12
N SER A 86 -14.01 -7.11 21.33
CA SER A 86 -13.25 -7.07 22.58
C SER A 86 -12.22 -5.94 22.65
N LYS A 87 -12.14 -5.08 21.62
CA LYS A 87 -11.14 -3.99 21.48
C LYS A 87 -9.70 -4.48 21.68
N LEU A 88 -9.37 -5.62 21.07
CA LEU A 88 -8.07 -6.27 21.24
C LEU A 88 -7.06 -5.91 20.14
N TRP A 89 -7.37 -5.01 19.23
CA TRP A 89 -6.39 -4.48 18.28
C TRP A 89 -5.31 -3.65 18.98
N PRO A 90 -4.05 -3.64 18.52
CA PRO A 90 -3.04 -2.68 18.99
C PRO A 90 -3.45 -1.23 18.70
N ALA A 91 -2.98 -0.28 19.50
CA ALA A 91 -3.35 1.14 19.35
C ALA A 91 -2.87 1.75 18.03
N ASP A 92 -1.71 1.34 17.55
CA ASP A 92 -1.07 1.87 16.34
C ASP A 92 -1.55 1.18 15.05
N ILE A 93 -2.53 0.27 15.15
CA ILE A 93 -3.04 -0.51 14.03
C ILE A 93 -4.52 -0.26 13.85
N ASP A 94 -4.88 0.15 12.63
CA ASP A 94 -6.25 0.29 12.19
C ASP A 94 -6.92 -1.09 12.05
N GLY A 95 -7.60 -1.52 13.10
CA GLY A 95 -8.34 -2.78 13.14
C GLY A 95 -9.37 -2.91 11.99
N PRO A 96 -10.27 -1.93 11.77
CA PRO A 96 -11.21 -1.95 10.65
C PRO A 96 -10.56 -2.19 9.28
N ALA A 97 -9.48 -1.48 8.95
CA ALA A 97 -8.78 -1.64 7.67
C ALA A 97 -8.15 -3.04 7.54
N VAL A 98 -7.52 -3.53 8.60
CA VAL A 98 -6.96 -4.90 8.63
C VAL A 98 -8.04 -5.96 8.48
N VAL A 99 -9.20 -5.78 9.13
CA VAL A 99 -10.34 -6.70 8.99
C VAL A 99 -10.83 -6.74 7.55
N ALA A 100 -10.95 -5.60 6.87
CA ALA A 100 -11.36 -5.55 5.47
C ALA A 100 -10.36 -6.29 4.57
N ASN A 101 -9.06 -6.07 4.76
CA ASN A 101 -8.02 -6.78 4.02
C ASN A 101 -8.05 -8.30 4.26
N VAL A 102 -8.16 -8.76 5.51
CA VAL A 102 -8.23 -10.21 5.81
C VAL A 102 -9.52 -10.82 5.24
N LYS A 103 -10.65 -10.12 5.29
CA LYS A 103 -11.91 -10.59 4.71
C LYS A 103 -11.85 -10.71 3.19
N ALA A 104 -11.20 -9.79 2.49
CA ALA A 104 -10.97 -9.90 1.05
C ALA A 104 -10.25 -11.21 0.70
N LEU A 105 -9.19 -11.55 1.44
CA LEU A 105 -8.45 -12.80 1.25
C LEU A 105 -9.24 -14.04 1.69
N THR A 106 -10.07 -13.95 2.74
CA THR A 106 -10.97 -15.03 3.14
C THR A 106 -12.02 -15.32 2.06
N GLY A 107 -12.62 -14.28 1.48
CA GLY A 107 -13.57 -14.42 0.37
C GLY A 107 -12.93 -15.02 -0.89
N TYR A 108 -11.66 -14.69 -1.14
CA TYR A 108 -10.88 -15.33 -2.19
C TYR A 108 -10.59 -16.81 -1.88
N ARG A 109 -10.16 -17.12 -0.65
CA ARG A 109 -9.91 -18.49 -0.17
C ARG A 109 -11.13 -19.37 -0.39
N ASP A 110 -12.31 -18.89 0.02
CA ASP A 110 -13.54 -19.69 -0.05
C ASP A 110 -13.90 -20.00 -1.50
N ARG A 111 -13.74 -19.04 -2.41
CA ARG A 111 -13.95 -19.26 -3.86
C ARG A 111 -12.89 -20.19 -4.47
N ALA A 112 -11.62 -20.02 -4.10
CA ALA A 112 -10.51 -20.83 -4.58
C ALA A 112 -10.57 -22.30 -4.10
N ILE A 113 -11.10 -22.54 -2.91
CA ILE A 113 -11.32 -23.88 -2.35
C ILE A 113 -12.58 -24.54 -2.95
N HIS A 114 -13.65 -23.76 -3.16
CA HIS A 114 -14.98 -24.32 -3.44
C HIS A 114 -15.41 -24.28 -4.92
N LEU A 115 -14.75 -23.52 -5.79
CA LEU A 115 -15.05 -23.48 -7.22
C LEU A 115 -13.81 -23.74 -8.08
N TYR A 116 -13.27 -22.69 -8.70
CA TYR A 116 -12.11 -22.67 -9.58
C TYR A 116 -11.67 -21.21 -9.69
N ASN A 117 -10.36 -20.98 -9.74
CA ASN A 117 -9.80 -19.65 -9.87
C ASN A 117 -9.88 -19.23 -11.34
N ALA A 118 -10.81 -18.33 -11.67
CA ALA A 118 -10.87 -17.76 -13.02
C ALA A 118 -9.56 -17.05 -13.36
N GLN A 119 -9.06 -17.22 -14.59
CA GLN A 119 -7.85 -16.55 -15.04
C GLN A 119 -7.97 -15.03 -14.85
N GLY A 120 -6.97 -14.41 -14.22
CA GLY A 120 -6.92 -12.95 -13.95
C GLY A 120 -7.19 -12.55 -12.49
N LEU A 121 -7.81 -13.41 -11.68
CA LEU A 121 -8.05 -13.12 -10.25
C LEU A 121 -6.75 -12.97 -9.44
N GLY A 122 -5.70 -13.70 -9.80
CA GLY A 122 -4.38 -13.62 -9.15
C GLY A 122 -3.75 -12.22 -9.21
N ALA A 123 -3.99 -11.47 -10.30
CA ALA A 123 -3.50 -10.10 -10.42
C ALA A 123 -4.28 -9.16 -9.48
N VAL A 124 -5.60 -9.31 -9.39
CA VAL A 124 -6.47 -8.49 -8.52
C VAL A 124 -6.16 -8.69 -7.04
N ILE A 125 -5.79 -9.92 -6.63
CA ILE A 125 -5.55 -10.23 -5.23
C ILE A 125 -4.16 -9.80 -4.73
N TYR A 126 -3.20 -9.58 -5.64
CA TYR A 126 -1.82 -9.27 -5.28
C TYR A 126 -1.64 -8.03 -4.38
N PRO A 127 -2.28 -6.88 -4.65
CA PRO A 127 -2.17 -5.71 -3.77
C PRO A 127 -2.71 -5.97 -2.35
N PHE A 128 -3.72 -6.83 -2.22
CA PHE A 128 -4.28 -7.24 -0.93
C PHE A 128 -3.35 -8.19 -0.20
N LEU A 129 -2.75 -9.15 -0.91
CA LEU A 129 -1.73 -10.08 -0.38
C LEU A 129 -0.54 -9.33 0.19
N GLN A 130 0.04 -8.41 -0.58
CA GLN A 130 1.20 -7.63 -0.15
C GLN A 130 0.88 -6.82 1.11
N GLN A 131 -0.27 -6.12 1.12
CA GLN A 131 -0.67 -5.34 2.27
C GLN A 131 -0.97 -6.23 3.49
N ASN A 132 -1.48 -7.44 3.27
CA ASN A 132 -1.77 -8.38 4.34
C ASN A 132 -0.50 -8.82 5.08
N ILE A 133 0.59 -9.10 4.35
CA ILE A 133 1.88 -9.47 4.93
C ILE A 133 2.41 -8.32 5.81
N LEU A 134 2.33 -7.08 5.33
CA LEU A 134 2.74 -5.89 6.09
C LEU A 134 1.90 -5.71 7.37
N ASN A 135 0.57 -5.79 7.23
CA ASN A 135 -0.35 -5.72 8.37
C ASN A 135 -0.10 -6.83 9.39
N TYR A 136 0.21 -8.04 8.93
CA TYR A 136 0.50 -9.17 9.80
C TYR A 136 1.80 -8.96 10.57
N ARG A 137 2.87 -8.49 9.91
CA ARG A 137 4.13 -8.15 10.60
C ARG A 137 3.86 -7.13 11.71
N ASP A 138 3.22 -6.02 11.38
CA ASP A 138 2.93 -4.95 12.34
C ASP A 138 2.14 -5.49 13.54
N PHE A 139 1.13 -6.35 13.27
CA PHE A 139 0.32 -6.99 14.31
C PHE A 139 1.15 -7.91 15.21
N MET A 140 1.99 -8.76 14.63
CA MET A 140 2.81 -9.72 15.37
C MET A 140 3.87 -9.04 16.24
N VAL A 141 4.52 -8.00 15.71
CA VAL A 141 5.47 -7.17 16.46
C VAL A 141 4.75 -6.46 17.60
N ALA A 142 3.59 -5.86 17.35
CA ALA A 142 2.84 -5.14 18.37
C ALA A 142 2.31 -6.06 19.50
N LYS A 143 1.77 -7.24 19.19
CA LYS A 143 1.14 -8.15 20.16
C LYS A 143 2.07 -9.16 20.82
N PHE A 144 2.99 -9.72 20.05
CA PHE A 144 3.80 -10.85 20.49
C PHE A 144 5.29 -10.52 20.57
N LYS A 145 5.71 -9.30 20.17
CA LYS A 145 7.11 -8.87 20.12
C LYS A 145 7.97 -9.85 19.30
N LYS A 146 7.37 -10.38 18.23
CA LYS A 146 8.05 -11.25 17.26
C LYS A 146 7.97 -10.60 15.89
N ASP A 147 9.12 -10.42 15.26
CA ASP A 147 9.18 -9.94 13.89
C ASP A 147 9.25 -11.11 12.92
N LEU A 148 8.57 -10.97 11.78
CA LEU A 148 8.72 -11.88 10.65
C LEU A 148 10.13 -11.77 10.04
N ALA A 149 10.78 -10.60 10.19
CA ALA A 149 12.15 -10.35 9.76
C ALA A 149 13.22 -11.18 10.43
N ASP A 150 12.98 -11.63 11.65
CA ASP A 150 13.94 -12.48 12.36
C ASP A 150 14.07 -13.87 11.69
N SER A 151 13.13 -14.23 10.82
CA SER A 151 13.03 -15.57 10.23
C SER A 151 13.08 -15.58 8.69
N MET A 152 13.24 -14.43 8.02
CA MET A 152 13.22 -14.34 6.56
C MET A 152 13.99 -13.15 5.99
N THR A 153 14.63 -13.35 4.83
CA THR A 153 15.20 -12.27 4.01
C THR A 153 14.09 -11.52 3.27
N TRP A 154 13.88 -10.24 3.60
CA TRP A 154 12.81 -9.39 3.06
C TRP A 154 12.98 -8.99 1.59
N GLN A 155 14.16 -9.23 1.00
CA GLN A 155 14.49 -8.83 -0.37
C GLN A 155 14.10 -9.87 -1.42
N LEU A 156 12.94 -10.53 -1.24
CA LEU A 156 12.39 -11.40 -2.26
C LEU A 156 11.51 -10.57 -3.19
N LEU A 157 12.15 -9.82 -4.08
CA LEU A 157 11.48 -9.32 -5.28
C LEU A 157 11.20 -10.53 -6.17
N PRO A 158 9.97 -10.70 -6.68
CA PRO A 158 9.78 -11.61 -7.79
C PRO A 158 10.60 -11.06 -8.97
N LEU A 159 11.63 -11.81 -9.39
CA LEU A 159 12.29 -11.64 -10.69
C LEU A 159 11.28 -12.08 -11.77
N GLY A 160 10.29 -11.24 -12.03
CA GLY A 160 9.31 -11.41 -13.08
C GLY A 160 9.68 -10.55 -14.28
N ALA A 161 9.48 -11.08 -15.49
CA ALA A 161 9.54 -10.30 -16.73
C ALA A 161 8.29 -9.41 -16.94
N THR A 162 7.26 -9.58 -16.11
CA THR A 162 5.99 -8.84 -16.18
C THR A 162 5.85 -7.89 -15.00
N ALA A 163 5.51 -6.63 -15.29
CA ALA A 163 5.32 -5.61 -14.28
C ALA A 163 4.05 -5.87 -13.43
N PRO A 164 4.04 -5.55 -12.13
CA PRO A 164 2.86 -5.65 -11.26
C PRO A 164 1.64 -4.80 -11.70
N ALA A 165 1.82 -3.94 -12.71
CA ALA A 165 0.88 -2.91 -13.14
C ALA A 165 -0.40 -3.43 -13.81
N ASP A 166 -0.43 -4.67 -14.31
CA ASP A 166 -1.63 -5.25 -14.94
C ASP A 166 -2.80 -5.42 -13.96
N ALA A 167 -2.53 -5.51 -12.66
CA ALA A 167 -3.54 -5.59 -11.60
C ALA A 167 -4.41 -4.33 -11.49
N VAL A 168 -3.84 -3.15 -11.77
CA VAL A 168 -4.54 -1.85 -11.66
C VAL A 168 -5.46 -1.61 -12.86
N GLN A 169 -5.11 -2.15 -14.04
CA GLN A 169 -6.00 -2.11 -15.21
C GLN A 169 -7.21 -3.03 -15.04
N PHE A 170 -7.07 -4.20 -14.40
CA PHE A 170 -8.19 -5.12 -14.16
C PHE A 170 -9.29 -4.56 -13.23
N MET A 171 -8.94 -3.66 -12.29
CA MET A 171 -9.94 -2.98 -11.45
C MET A 171 -10.75 -1.91 -12.20
N LYS A 172 -10.26 -1.48 -13.37
CA LYS A 172 -11.00 -0.63 -14.33
C LYS A 172 -11.65 -1.55 -15.35
N VAL A 173 -12.82 -2.07 -14.97
CA VAL A 173 -13.74 -2.89 -15.76
C VAL A 173 -13.66 -2.57 -17.25
N ASP A 174 -12.92 -3.39 -18.00
CA ASP A 174 -13.17 -3.56 -19.42
C ASP A 174 -14.46 -4.37 -19.52
N LYS A 175 -15.59 -3.69 -19.78
CA LYS A 175 -16.90 -4.33 -19.95
C LYS A 175 -16.95 -5.32 -21.13
N ASN A 176 -15.88 -5.38 -21.93
CA ASN A 176 -15.74 -6.22 -23.11
C ASN A 176 -14.86 -7.46 -22.89
N ALA A 177 -14.13 -7.56 -21.76
CA ALA A 177 -13.54 -8.83 -21.40
C ALA A 177 -14.69 -9.75 -21.00
N THR A 178 -14.74 -10.98 -21.52
CA THR A 178 -15.66 -12.01 -21.04
C THR A 178 -15.25 -12.37 -19.61
N MET A 179 -15.52 -11.47 -18.67
CA MET A 179 -15.32 -11.69 -17.25
C MET A 179 -16.37 -12.73 -16.86
N VAL A 180 -15.88 -13.87 -16.40
CA VAL A 180 -16.73 -14.89 -15.79
C VAL A 180 -17.49 -14.19 -14.65
N ALA A 181 -18.82 -14.32 -14.57
CA ALA A 181 -19.68 -13.53 -13.68
C ALA A 181 -19.19 -13.52 -12.22
N GLU A 182 -18.58 -14.63 -11.80
CA GLU A 182 -17.94 -14.84 -10.51
C GLU A 182 -16.81 -13.84 -10.20
N VAL A 183 -16.08 -13.38 -11.22
CA VAL A 183 -15.01 -12.37 -11.07
C VAL A 183 -15.61 -10.98 -10.89
N GLU A 184 -16.67 -10.64 -11.62
CA GLU A 184 -17.37 -9.36 -11.44
C GLU A 184 -18.02 -9.26 -10.06
N ASP A 185 -18.64 -10.35 -9.60
CA ASP A 185 -19.21 -10.45 -8.25
C ASP A 185 -18.12 -10.28 -7.19
N PHE A 186 -16.96 -10.91 -7.37
CA PHE A 186 -15.84 -10.76 -6.45
C PHE A 186 -15.28 -9.34 -6.43
N ILE A 187 -15.08 -8.70 -7.58
CA ILE A 187 -14.63 -7.30 -7.66
C ILE A 187 -15.64 -6.36 -6.99
N THR A 188 -16.94 -6.62 -7.17
CA THR A 188 -18.00 -5.85 -6.54
C THR A 188 -17.99 -6.01 -5.02
N GLU A 189 -17.79 -7.23 -4.52
CA GLU A 189 -17.61 -7.48 -3.09
C GLU A 189 -16.38 -6.76 -2.53
N LEU A 190 -15.24 -6.79 -3.23
CA LEU A 190 -14.03 -6.06 -2.83
C LEU A 190 -14.28 -4.56 -2.73
N ARG A 191 -14.97 -3.96 -3.71
CA ARG A 191 -15.36 -2.54 -3.68
C ARG A 191 -16.22 -2.22 -2.47
N HIS A 192 -17.24 -3.04 -2.23
CA HIS A 192 -18.11 -2.86 -1.07
C HIS A 192 -17.32 -2.94 0.25
N LEU A 193 -16.37 -3.87 0.38
CA LEU A 193 -15.51 -3.95 1.57
C LEU A 193 -14.64 -2.71 1.76
N MET A 194 -14.09 -2.15 0.67
CA MET A 194 -13.33 -0.90 0.70
C MET A 194 -14.21 0.29 1.08
N ASP A 195 -15.40 0.41 0.49
CA ASP A 195 -16.34 1.49 0.78
C ASP A 195 -16.78 1.47 2.25
N VAL A 196 -17.05 0.29 2.81
CA VAL A 196 -17.38 0.13 4.24
C VAL A 196 -16.20 0.53 5.12
N ALA A 197 -14.97 0.12 4.77
CA ALA A 197 -13.78 0.51 5.51
C ALA A 197 -13.55 2.03 5.46
N GLN A 198 -13.77 2.65 4.31
CA GLN A 198 -13.63 4.10 4.11
C GLN A 198 -14.69 4.87 4.88
N ALA A 199 -15.94 4.42 4.85
CA ALA A 199 -17.03 5.01 5.63
C ALA A 199 -16.79 4.90 7.14
N ALA A 200 -16.10 3.85 7.59
CA ALA A 200 -15.67 3.69 8.98
C ALA A 200 -14.43 4.55 9.35
N GLY A 201 -13.89 5.33 8.41
CA GLY A 201 -12.70 6.17 8.60
C GLY A 201 -11.39 5.39 8.61
N GLY A 202 -11.37 4.19 8.02
CA GLY A 202 -10.19 3.33 7.99
C GLY A 202 -9.07 3.85 7.06
N ASP A 203 -7.83 3.53 7.39
CA ASP A 203 -6.65 3.77 6.56
C ASP A 203 -6.68 2.86 5.32
N MET A 204 -7.01 3.43 4.17
CA MET A 204 -7.05 2.72 2.89
C MET A 204 -5.69 2.12 2.50
N GLY A 205 -4.59 2.72 2.93
CA GLY A 205 -3.25 2.19 2.72
C GLY A 205 -3.04 0.84 3.41
N ARG A 206 -3.83 0.52 4.45
CA ARG A 206 -3.84 -0.78 5.11
C ARG A 206 -4.84 -1.77 4.52
N VAL A 207 -5.70 -1.36 3.60
CA VAL A 207 -6.64 -2.26 2.92
C VAL A 207 -5.99 -2.92 1.70
N ALA A 208 -5.27 -2.15 0.88
CA ALA A 208 -4.53 -2.64 -0.28
C ALA A 208 -3.32 -1.74 -0.58
N THR A 209 -2.26 -2.33 -1.16
CA THR A 209 -1.08 -1.55 -1.57
C THR A 209 -1.44 -0.64 -2.76
N VAL A 210 -1.16 0.66 -2.64
CA VAL A 210 -1.35 1.64 -3.73
C VAL A 210 -0.07 1.74 -4.55
N TYR A 211 -0.18 1.61 -5.87
CA TYR A 211 0.94 1.76 -6.80
C TYR A 211 0.89 3.13 -7.50
N ASP A 212 1.95 3.92 -7.35
CA ASP A 212 2.17 5.14 -8.13
C ASP A 212 2.98 4.82 -9.39
N ILE A 213 2.29 4.57 -10.50
CA ILE A 213 2.92 4.22 -11.78
C ILE A 213 3.32 5.51 -12.52
N HIS A 214 4.62 5.72 -12.69
CA HIS A 214 5.17 6.81 -13.50
C HIS A 214 5.34 6.34 -14.94
N MET A 215 4.45 6.78 -15.85
CA MET A 215 4.54 6.44 -17.27
C MET A 215 5.43 7.44 -18.02
N GLN A 216 6.41 6.94 -18.79
CA GLN A 216 7.21 7.74 -19.70
C GLN A 216 6.90 7.36 -21.15
N SER A 217 6.66 8.37 -22.00
CA SER A 217 6.45 8.15 -23.44
C SER A 217 7.82 7.93 -24.12
N GLN A 218 8.08 6.71 -24.60
CA GLN A 218 9.24 6.41 -25.44
C GLN A 218 8.84 6.13 -26.89
N LYS A 219 9.55 6.75 -27.83
CA LYS A 219 9.34 6.59 -29.29
C LYS A 219 9.93 5.31 -29.87
N LYS A 220 10.86 4.64 -29.17
CA LYS A 220 11.49 3.38 -29.59
C LYS A 220 11.26 2.33 -28.51
N MET A 221 10.42 1.34 -28.82
CA MET A 221 10.14 0.20 -27.95
C MET A 221 11.34 -0.75 -27.99
N SER A 222 12.19 -0.68 -26.97
CA SER A 222 13.24 -1.72 -26.77
C SER A 222 13.17 -2.38 -25.39
N SER A 223 12.54 -1.73 -24.41
CA SER A 223 12.22 -2.32 -23.11
C SER A 223 11.13 -1.47 -22.45
N ALA A 224 9.88 -1.91 -22.51
CA ALA A 224 8.77 -1.23 -21.82
C ALA A 224 8.14 -2.21 -20.84
N ASP A 225 8.04 -1.79 -19.58
CA ASP A 225 7.42 -2.56 -18.49
C ASP A 225 5.88 -2.59 -18.60
N LEU A 226 5.30 -1.64 -19.35
CA LEU A 226 3.87 -1.56 -19.66
C LEU A 226 3.67 -0.94 -21.05
N VAL A 227 2.91 -1.59 -21.92
CA VAL A 227 2.56 -1.08 -23.26
C VAL A 227 1.09 -0.71 -23.28
N VAL A 228 0.80 0.58 -23.40
CA VAL A 228 -0.57 1.09 -23.55
C VAL A 228 -0.68 1.77 -24.92
N ALA A 229 -1.54 1.23 -25.78
CA ALA A 229 -1.89 1.89 -27.04
C ALA A 229 -3.01 2.91 -26.81
N VAL A 230 -2.79 4.16 -27.24
CA VAL A 230 -3.83 5.18 -27.23
C VAL A 230 -4.65 5.04 -28.51
N SER A 231 -5.82 4.40 -28.44
CA SER A 231 -6.78 4.37 -29.54
C SER A 231 -7.96 5.29 -29.23
N PRO A 232 -8.39 6.16 -30.17
CA PRO A 232 -9.60 6.97 -30.01
C PRO A 232 -10.91 6.16 -29.89
N THR A 233 -10.86 4.86 -30.22
CA THR A 233 -12.03 3.97 -30.31
C THR A 233 -11.95 2.76 -29.38
N ALA A 234 -10.99 2.70 -28.45
CA ALA A 234 -10.95 1.64 -27.44
C ALA A 234 -11.82 2.04 -26.23
N ASP A 235 -12.67 1.13 -25.78
CA ASP A 235 -13.60 1.32 -24.63
C ASP A 235 -12.87 1.51 -23.28
N GLY A 236 -11.56 1.23 -23.23
CA GLY A 236 -10.67 1.61 -22.14
C GLY A 236 -10.17 3.05 -22.30
N GLN A 237 -11.03 4.05 -22.06
CA GLN A 237 -10.54 5.41 -21.91
C GLN A 237 -9.70 5.51 -20.63
N ILE A 238 -8.37 5.45 -20.79
CA ILE A 238 -7.49 6.22 -19.92
C ILE A 238 -7.85 7.67 -20.22
N ALA A 239 -8.76 8.21 -19.42
CA ALA A 239 -8.86 9.65 -19.29
C ALA A 239 -7.48 10.09 -18.79
N ILE A 240 -6.63 10.49 -19.74
CA ILE A 240 -5.54 11.41 -19.46
C ILE A 240 -6.28 12.64 -18.96
N ARG A 241 -6.55 12.67 -17.65
CA ARG A 241 -6.86 13.91 -16.99
C ARG A 241 -5.56 14.66 -17.12
N LYS A 242 -5.46 15.52 -18.15
CA LYS A 242 -4.44 16.56 -18.20
C LYS A 242 -4.65 17.31 -16.91
N THR A 243 -3.87 16.96 -15.89
CA THR A 243 -3.96 17.63 -14.60
C THR A 243 -3.60 19.06 -14.89
N ASP A 244 -4.58 19.96 -14.71
CA ASP A 244 -4.39 21.36 -14.99
C ASP A 244 -3.15 21.83 -14.20
N PRO A 245 -2.11 22.38 -14.86
CA PRO A 245 -0.93 22.89 -14.17
C PRO A 245 -1.27 23.88 -13.04
N ASN A 246 -2.42 24.56 -13.14
CA ASN A 246 -2.90 25.47 -12.10
C ASN A 246 -3.39 24.75 -10.82
N GLN A 247 -3.72 23.45 -10.89
CA GLN A 247 -4.12 22.65 -9.72
C GLN A 247 -2.93 21.98 -9.03
N THR A 248 -1.92 21.55 -9.79
CA THR A 248 -0.72 20.88 -9.23
C THR A 248 0.33 21.87 -8.75
N HIS A 249 0.45 23.01 -9.42
CA HIS A 249 1.42 24.07 -9.13
C HIS A 249 0.70 25.42 -8.94
N PRO A 250 -0.11 25.56 -7.88
CA PRO A 250 -0.97 26.74 -7.70
C PRO A 250 -0.21 27.99 -7.21
N TYR A 251 1.07 27.87 -6.85
CA TYR A 251 1.80 28.93 -6.15
C TYR A 251 2.74 29.69 -7.07
N SER A 252 2.61 31.01 -7.12
CA SER A 252 3.68 31.88 -7.63
C SER A 252 4.83 31.94 -6.62
N ALA A 253 6.03 32.35 -7.06
CA ALA A 253 7.20 32.46 -6.16
C ALA A 253 6.92 33.33 -4.92
N THR A 254 6.12 34.39 -5.06
CA THR A 254 5.69 35.26 -3.95
C THR A 254 4.79 34.50 -2.98
N LYS A 255 3.74 33.84 -3.48
CA LYS A 255 2.80 33.06 -2.66
C LYS A 255 3.45 31.84 -2.00
N LEU A 256 4.44 31.24 -2.67
CA LEU A 256 5.25 30.16 -2.13
C LEU A 256 6.01 30.63 -0.88
N LEU A 257 6.71 31.76 -0.98
CA LEU A 257 7.49 32.33 0.13
C LEU A 257 6.61 32.76 1.30
N GLU A 258 5.43 33.33 1.04
CA GLU A 258 4.44 33.64 2.07
C GLU A 258 4.05 32.37 2.85
N LYS A 259 3.63 31.31 2.15
CA LYS A 259 3.24 30.04 2.79
C LYS A 259 4.37 29.32 3.51
N VAL A 260 5.60 29.38 2.99
CA VAL A 260 6.75 28.79 3.66
C VAL A 260 7.07 29.57 4.95
N ASN A 261 7.04 30.89 4.91
CA ASN A 261 7.29 31.74 6.08
C ASN A 261 6.19 31.65 7.14
N GLU A 262 4.95 31.33 6.76
CA GLU A 262 3.87 31.05 7.72
C GLU A 262 4.07 29.73 8.47
N LYS A 263 4.63 28.71 7.80
CA LYS A 263 4.77 27.36 8.36
C LYS A 263 6.11 27.06 9.02
N ARG A 264 7.12 27.89 8.75
CA ARG A 264 8.48 27.72 9.25
C ARG A 264 8.65 28.43 10.59
N THR A 265 9.33 27.80 11.54
CA THR A 265 9.63 28.35 12.87
C THR A 265 11.00 29.06 12.97
N GLY A 266 11.81 29.01 11.90
CA GLY A 266 13.13 29.63 11.80
C GLY A 266 13.16 31.01 11.13
N ARG A 267 14.31 31.40 10.55
CA ARG A 267 14.47 32.68 9.84
C ARG A 267 13.45 32.86 8.71
N LYS A 268 12.95 34.11 8.56
CA LYS A 268 12.15 34.52 7.40
C LYS A 268 12.97 34.42 6.12
N LEU A 269 12.50 33.61 5.19
CA LEU A 269 13.12 33.40 3.88
C LEU A 269 12.77 34.54 2.92
N THR A 270 13.77 34.97 2.17
CA THR A 270 13.66 36.03 1.18
C THR A 270 13.69 35.46 -0.25
N SER A 271 13.36 36.29 -1.24
CA SER A 271 13.49 35.94 -2.67
C SER A 271 14.89 35.45 -3.04
N ARG A 272 15.93 35.98 -2.37
CA ARG A 272 17.32 35.57 -2.59
C ARG A 272 17.62 34.17 -2.04
N ASP A 273 16.99 33.77 -0.93
CA ASP A 273 17.16 32.43 -0.36
C ASP A 273 16.47 31.39 -1.26
N HIS A 274 15.30 31.72 -1.79
CA HIS A 274 14.63 30.89 -2.80
C HIS A 274 15.45 30.76 -4.10
N GLN A 275 16.04 31.85 -4.60
CA GLN A 275 16.92 31.81 -5.78
C GLN A 275 18.17 30.96 -5.56
N ALA A 276 18.79 31.07 -4.38
CA ALA A 276 19.95 30.27 -4.02
C ALA A 276 19.63 28.78 -3.96
N LEU A 277 18.48 28.43 -3.38
CA LEU A 277 17.99 27.04 -3.32
C LEU A 277 17.64 26.49 -4.72
N CYS A 278 16.99 27.32 -5.55
CA CYS A 278 16.71 26.96 -6.94
C CYS A 278 17.98 26.66 -7.75
N TRP A 279 19.09 27.33 -7.42
CA TRP A 279 20.38 27.13 -8.06
C TRP A 279 21.09 25.87 -7.53
N GLN A 280 21.14 25.69 -6.22
CA GLN A 280 21.84 24.56 -5.60
C GLN A 280 21.16 23.21 -5.89
N ASP A 281 19.84 23.14 -5.70
CA ASP A 281 19.09 21.87 -5.77
C ASP A 281 18.33 21.72 -7.11
N GLN A 282 18.62 22.60 -8.08
CA GLN A 282 18.03 22.60 -9.43
C GLN A 282 16.49 22.49 -9.44
N LEU A 283 15.83 23.11 -8.47
CA LEU A 283 14.37 22.98 -8.26
C LEU A 283 13.54 23.42 -9.47
N ARG A 284 14.08 24.26 -10.35
CA ARG A 284 13.43 24.71 -11.59
C ARG A 284 13.39 23.65 -12.69
N GLU A 285 14.32 22.71 -12.66
CA GLU A 285 14.45 21.64 -13.66
C GLU A 285 13.66 20.39 -13.24
N ASN A 286 13.29 20.30 -11.96
CA ASN A 286 12.55 19.16 -11.43
C ASN A 286 11.02 19.35 -11.56
N PRO A 287 10.33 18.53 -12.37
CA PRO A 287 8.89 18.63 -12.61
C PRO A 287 8.02 18.40 -11.37
N LYS A 288 8.59 17.83 -10.31
CA LYS A 288 7.95 17.62 -9.00
C LYS A 288 7.76 18.95 -8.24
N TYR A 289 8.67 19.90 -8.45
CA TYR A 289 8.76 21.13 -7.67
C TYR A 289 8.32 22.37 -8.45
N ALA A 290 8.66 22.44 -9.74
CA ALA A 290 8.41 23.60 -10.58
C ALA A 290 7.79 23.23 -11.93
N TRP A 291 6.83 24.04 -12.35
CA TRP A 291 6.25 24.01 -13.68
C TRP A 291 6.51 25.34 -14.39
N LYS A 292 7.07 25.29 -15.60
CA LYS A 292 7.33 26.47 -16.42
C LYS A 292 6.16 26.75 -17.35
N HIS A 293 5.63 27.97 -17.31
CA HIS A 293 4.54 28.37 -18.20
C HIS A 293 5.01 28.42 -19.66
N THR A 294 4.18 27.96 -20.59
CA THR A 294 4.47 28.04 -22.03
C THR A 294 4.47 29.47 -22.58
N ILE A 295 3.77 30.39 -21.90
CA ILE A 295 3.50 31.77 -22.36
C ILE A 295 4.43 32.80 -21.67
N GLY A 296 5.27 32.39 -20.72
CA GLY A 296 6.17 33.31 -20.02
C GLY A 296 7.37 32.65 -19.35
N ALA A 297 8.37 33.45 -18.96
CA ALA A 297 9.58 32.97 -18.26
C ALA A 297 9.34 32.58 -16.78
N SER A 298 8.09 32.68 -16.31
CA SER A 298 7.71 32.44 -14.92
C SER A 298 7.50 30.96 -14.63
N HIS A 299 7.92 30.55 -13.42
CA HIS A 299 7.71 29.21 -12.90
C HIS A 299 6.65 29.25 -11.80
N SER A 300 5.75 28.27 -11.84
CA SER A 300 4.77 27.99 -10.79
C SER A 300 5.21 26.79 -9.96
N TRP A 301 4.87 26.80 -8.68
CA TRP A 301 5.46 25.91 -7.69
C TRP A 301 4.40 25.01 -7.05
N SER A 302 4.79 23.76 -6.77
CA SER A 302 3.91 22.77 -6.13
C SER A 302 3.85 22.94 -4.61
N GLY A 303 2.88 22.26 -3.98
CA GLY A 303 2.82 22.15 -2.52
C GLY A 303 3.98 21.36 -1.92
N GLU A 304 4.62 20.49 -2.70
CA GLU A 304 5.79 19.73 -2.25
C GLU A 304 7.04 20.61 -2.16
N THR A 305 7.14 21.65 -2.98
CA THR A 305 8.17 22.70 -2.84
C THR A 305 8.03 23.43 -1.50
N VAL A 306 6.80 23.67 -1.04
CA VAL A 306 6.54 24.26 0.29
C VAL A 306 7.07 23.33 1.38
N ALA A 307 6.73 22.04 1.31
CA ALA A 307 7.16 21.05 2.30
C ALA A 307 8.70 20.89 2.33
N TYR A 308 9.33 20.89 1.15
CA TYR A 308 10.78 20.82 1.01
C TYR A 308 11.48 22.05 1.59
N MET A 309 10.98 23.25 1.32
CA MET A 309 11.56 24.47 1.89
C MET A 309 11.34 24.60 3.41
N VAL A 310 10.26 24.03 3.93
CA VAL A 310 10.02 24.01 5.38
C VAL A 310 10.95 23.03 6.10
N SER A 311 11.32 21.90 5.47
CA SER A 311 12.14 20.85 6.11
C SER A 311 13.63 21.19 6.21
N LEU A 312 14.13 22.16 5.43
CA LEU A 312 15.54 22.56 5.46
C LEU A 312 15.87 23.38 6.71
N SER A 313 17.09 23.27 7.23
CA SER A 313 17.59 24.06 8.36
C SER A 313 18.11 25.44 7.91
N ASP A 314 18.24 26.39 8.85
CA ASP A 314 18.78 27.73 8.54
C ASP A 314 20.25 27.66 8.06
N GLU A 315 21.02 26.69 8.55
CA GLU A 315 22.40 26.42 8.12
C GLU A 315 22.49 26.00 6.65
N GLN A 316 21.54 25.19 6.18
CA GLN A 316 21.46 24.78 4.77
C GLN A 316 21.15 25.96 3.86
N TYR A 317 20.28 26.88 4.30
CA TYR A 317 19.99 28.11 3.56
C TYR A 317 21.19 29.05 3.49
N ASP A 318 21.96 29.18 4.56
CA ASP A 318 23.16 30.01 4.57
C ASP A 318 24.28 29.42 3.70
N SER A 319 24.42 28.09 3.66
CA SER A 319 25.31 27.39 2.73
C SER A 319 24.91 27.66 1.27
N ALA A 320 23.62 27.50 0.94
CA ALA A 320 23.09 27.80 -0.39
C ALA A 320 23.34 29.24 -0.80
N ARG A 321 23.13 30.19 0.12
CA ARG A 321 23.33 31.62 -0.15
C ARG A 321 24.79 31.97 -0.39
N LYS A 322 25.73 31.33 0.31
CA LYS A 322 27.17 31.49 0.10
C LYS A 322 27.58 30.95 -1.27
N GLY A 323 27.15 29.73 -1.61
CA GLY A 323 27.41 29.11 -2.92
C GLY A 323 26.87 29.95 -4.08
N TYR A 324 25.62 30.41 -3.98
CA TYR A 324 24.99 31.26 -4.98
C TYR A 324 25.66 32.64 -5.12
N SER A 325 26.13 33.22 -4.00
CA SER A 325 26.84 34.51 -4.06
C SER A 325 28.25 34.37 -4.64
N ALA A 326 28.89 33.19 -4.52
CA ALA A 326 30.18 32.88 -5.13
C ALA A 326 30.05 32.67 -6.65
N SER A 327 29.01 31.95 -7.09
CA SER A 327 28.74 31.73 -8.51
C SER A 327 28.41 33.03 -9.27
N LEU A 328 27.70 33.97 -8.63
CA LEU A 328 27.44 35.31 -9.19
C LEU A 328 28.68 36.21 -9.26
N ARG A 329 29.71 35.95 -8.43
CA ARG A 329 30.97 36.72 -8.44
C ARG A 329 32.00 36.17 -9.44
N GLY A 330 31.61 35.20 -10.28
CA GLY A 330 32.51 34.62 -11.29
C GLY A 330 33.61 33.75 -10.71
N VAL A 331 33.48 33.29 -9.46
CA VAL A 331 34.40 32.34 -8.85
C VAL A 331 33.67 31.01 -8.72
N ALA A 332 33.59 30.28 -9.82
CA ALA A 332 33.22 28.87 -9.83
C ALA A 332 34.09 28.14 -10.85
N LYS A 333 35.08 27.42 -10.33
CA LYS A 333 35.36 26.05 -10.80
C LYS A 333 34.24 25.17 -10.26
#